data_AF-A0AAD6RQH9-F1
#
_entry.id   AF-A0AAD6RQH9-F1
#
_cell.length_a   1.000
_cell.length_b   1.000
_cell.length_c   1.000
_cell.angle_alpha   90.00
_cell.angle_beta   90.00
_cell.angle_gamma   90.00
#
_symmetry.space_group_name_H-M   'P 1'
#
loop_
_entity.id
_entity.type
_entity.pdbx_description
1 polymer ?
#
loop_
_entity_poly.entity_id
_entity_poly.type
_entity_poly.pdbx_seq_one_letter_code
_entity_poly.pdbx_strand_id
1 'polypeptide(L)'
;MKSIIERYSKQKEECQPLLNPASEVKLWKREAASLRKELQCLQEYHRQLMGEELSGLSIKNLENLENKLEKSMKGVRIKKDQILTDEIKELSQKGNLIYQENQELHKKVDLISQENAELRKVYGERNVDEANRASRPPYTVENGYDLHAPIRLQLSQPQPQPQPHNSEAPASSMKLGHHPPHRSKLNNEISSIM
;
A
#
# COMPACT_ATOMS: atom_id res chain seq x y z
N MET A 1 20.08 -25.88 65.99
CA MET A 1 19.25 -25.86 64.76
C MET A 1 17.76 -26.13 65.02
N LYS A 2 17.39 -26.94 66.02
CA LYS A 2 15.97 -27.19 66.36
C LYS A 2 15.19 -25.93 66.81
N SER A 3 15.83 -25.03 67.55
CA SER A 3 15.17 -23.80 68.05
C SER A 3 14.87 -22.74 66.99
N ILE A 4 15.53 -22.77 65.83
CA ILE A 4 15.24 -21.84 64.72
C ILE A 4 14.02 -22.35 63.95
N ILE A 5 13.96 -23.67 63.72
CA ILE A 5 12.81 -24.33 63.08
C ILE A 5 11.55 -24.14 63.94
N GLU A 6 11.67 -24.32 65.26
CA GLU A 6 10.55 -24.15 66.19
C GLU A 6 10.08 -22.68 66.27
N ARG A 7 10.99 -21.70 66.27
CA ARG A 7 10.63 -20.29 66.17
C ARG A 7 9.96 -19.93 64.85
N TYR A 8 10.46 -20.47 63.73
CA TYR A 8 9.87 -20.24 62.41
C TYR A 8 8.50 -20.93 62.27
N SER A 9 8.33 -22.12 62.86
CA SER A 9 7.06 -22.85 62.97
C SER A 9 6.03 -22.02 63.72
N LYS A 10 6.41 -21.53 64.91
CA LYS A 10 5.53 -20.74 65.76
C LYS A 10 5.18 -19.39 65.12
N GLN A 11 6.15 -18.76 64.46
CA GLN A 11 5.91 -17.52 63.73
C GLN A 11 5.07 -17.72 62.46
N LYS A 12 5.19 -18.85 61.75
CA LYS A 12 4.29 -19.20 60.64
C LYS A 12 2.85 -19.37 61.12
N GLU A 13 2.68 -19.98 62.29
CA GLU A 13 1.38 -20.20 62.94
C GLU A 13 0.78 -18.90 63.52
N GLU A 14 1.61 -17.96 63.96
CA GLU A 14 1.19 -16.64 64.45
C GLU A 14 0.99 -15.60 63.32
N CYS A 15 1.76 -15.67 62.22
CA CYS A 15 1.65 -14.77 61.07
C CYS A 15 0.66 -15.24 59.99
N GLN A 16 0.22 -16.50 60.03
CA GLN A 16 -1.04 -16.90 59.42
C GLN A 16 -2.12 -16.91 60.51
N PRO A 17 -2.87 -15.82 60.73
CA PRO A 17 -4.26 -15.97 61.11
C PRO A 17 -4.91 -16.74 59.96
N LEU A 18 -4.85 -18.07 60.07
CA LEU A 18 -5.25 -19.02 59.05
C LEU A 18 -6.72 -18.72 58.77
N LEU A 19 -7.00 -18.06 57.64
CA LEU A 19 -8.25 -18.32 56.96
C LEU A 19 -8.25 -19.84 56.81
N ASN A 20 -9.11 -20.52 57.58
CA ASN A 20 -9.34 -21.96 57.49
C ASN A 20 -9.29 -22.36 56.00
N PRO A 21 -8.66 -23.48 55.60
CA PRO A 21 -8.65 -23.93 54.20
C PRO A 21 -10.04 -23.87 53.54
N ALA A 22 -11.11 -24.11 54.31
CA ALA A 22 -12.49 -23.91 53.87
C ALA A 22 -12.87 -22.44 53.60
N SER A 23 -12.36 -21.50 54.38
CA SER A 23 -12.50 -20.04 54.16
C SER A 23 -11.71 -19.56 52.94
N GLU A 24 -10.51 -20.09 52.71
CA GLU A 24 -9.71 -19.76 51.53
C GLU A 24 -10.40 -20.26 50.25
N VAL A 25 -10.90 -21.50 50.24
CA VAL A 25 -11.71 -22.03 49.13
C VAL A 25 -12.97 -21.19 48.90
N LYS A 26 -13.65 -20.72 49.96
CA LYS A 26 -14.80 -19.81 49.84
C LYS A 26 -14.41 -18.46 49.23
N LEU A 27 -13.24 -17.93 49.58
CA LEU A 27 -12.72 -16.68 49.04
C LEU A 27 -12.44 -16.81 47.54
N TRP A 28 -11.68 -17.85 47.12
CA TRP A 28 -11.40 -18.10 45.70
C TRP A 28 -12.66 -18.40 44.89
N LYS A 29 -13.64 -19.09 45.47
CA LYS A 29 -14.96 -19.28 44.83
C LYS A 29 -15.68 -17.95 44.60
N ARG A 30 -15.68 -17.06 45.59
CA ARG A 30 -16.26 -15.71 45.46
C ARG A 30 -15.53 -14.91 44.39
N GLU A 31 -14.21 -14.93 44.40
CA GLU A 31 -13.37 -14.21 43.44
C GLU A 31 -13.62 -14.70 42.02
N ALA A 32 -13.61 -16.02 41.82
CA ALA A 32 -13.90 -16.62 40.52
C ALA A 32 -15.35 -16.37 40.05
N ALA A 33 -16.30 -16.19 40.96
CA ALA A 33 -17.66 -15.77 40.61
C ALA A 33 -17.70 -14.29 40.21
N SER A 34 -16.96 -13.42 40.92
CA SER A 34 -16.85 -12.00 40.61
C SER A 34 -16.26 -11.78 39.21
N LEU A 35 -15.13 -12.43 38.91
CA LEU A 35 -14.46 -12.34 37.61
C LEU A 35 -15.34 -12.87 36.47
N ARG A 36 -16.10 -13.95 36.69
CA ARG A 36 -17.06 -14.45 35.70
C ARG A 36 -18.15 -13.43 35.40
N LYS A 37 -18.65 -12.74 36.43
CA LYS A 37 -19.67 -11.70 36.25
C LYS A 37 -19.10 -10.51 35.48
N GLU A 38 -17.89 -10.07 35.80
CA GLU A 38 -17.22 -8.98 35.08
C GLU A 38 -17.00 -9.33 33.59
N LEU A 39 -16.56 -10.56 33.31
CA LEU A 39 -16.42 -11.06 31.95
C LEU A 39 -17.75 -11.06 31.19
N GLN A 40 -18.83 -11.51 31.83
CA GLN A 40 -20.17 -11.51 31.22
C GLN A 40 -20.62 -10.09 30.88
N CYS A 41 -20.47 -9.13 31.80
CA CYS A 41 -20.79 -7.73 31.55
C CYS A 41 -19.96 -7.15 30.40
N LEU A 42 -18.67 -7.48 30.32
CA LEU A 42 -17.81 -7.01 29.24
C LEU A 42 -18.21 -7.61 27.88
N GLN A 43 -18.55 -8.90 27.84
CA GLN A 43 -19.02 -9.57 26.64
C GLN A 43 -20.36 -9.01 26.14
N GLU A 44 -21.29 -8.75 27.05
CA GLU A 44 -22.56 -8.09 26.73
C GLU A 44 -22.33 -6.68 26.19
N TYR A 45 -21.45 -5.90 26.84
CA TYR A 45 -21.09 -4.58 26.35
C TYR A 45 -20.43 -4.62 24.96
N HIS A 46 -19.59 -5.63 24.69
CA HIS A 46 -19.00 -5.83 23.37
C HIS A 46 -20.07 -6.14 22.31
N ARG A 47 -21.01 -7.04 22.60
CA ARG A 47 -22.15 -7.32 21.70
C ARG A 47 -22.96 -6.06 21.42
N GLN A 48 -23.24 -5.26 22.44
CA GLN A 48 -23.92 -3.97 22.27
C GLN A 48 -23.12 -3.02 21.36
N LEU A 49 -21.80 -2.91 21.53
CA LEU A 49 -20.94 -2.13 20.61
C LEU A 49 -20.98 -2.65 19.17
N MET A 50 -21.22 -3.94 18.97
CA MET A 50 -21.40 -4.57 17.66
C MET A 50 -22.84 -4.41 17.11
N GLY A 51 -23.75 -3.79 17.86
CA GLY A 51 -25.15 -3.60 17.48
C GLY A 51 -26.05 -4.80 17.79
N GLU A 52 -25.58 -5.75 18.59
CA GLU A 52 -26.31 -6.95 18.99
C GLU A 52 -26.94 -6.78 20.39
N GLU A 53 -28.03 -7.53 20.66
CA GLU A 53 -28.69 -7.58 21.98
C GLU A 53 -29.00 -6.20 22.62
N LEU A 54 -29.44 -5.24 21.80
CA LEU A 54 -29.77 -3.87 22.26
C LEU A 54 -31.12 -3.78 22.99
N SER A 55 -31.93 -4.84 22.91
CA SER A 55 -33.22 -4.94 23.60
C SER A 55 -33.03 -4.85 25.12
N GLY A 56 -33.64 -3.85 25.75
CA GLY A 56 -33.51 -3.60 27.19
C GLY A 56 -32.64 -2.39 27.56
N LEU A 57 -31.94 -1.80 26.59
CA LEU A 57 -31.29 -0.51 26.77
C LEU A 57 -32.32 0.63 26.78
N SER A 58 -32.11 1.60 27.67
CA SER A 58 -32.87 2.86 27.62
C SER A 58 -32.46 3.70 26.41
N ILE A 59 -33.35 4.57 25.96
CA ILE A 59 -33.09 5.50 24.84
C ILE A 59 -31.80 6.30 25.09
N LYS A 60 -31.60 6.79 26.31
CA LYS A 60 -30.39 7.52 26.70
C LYS A 60 -29.12 6.68 26.58
N ASN A 61 -29.18 5.40 26.94
CA ASN A 61 -28.04 4.50 26.82
C ASN A 61 -27.73 4.18 25.35
N LEU A 62 -28.76 4.04 24.53
CA LEU A 62 -28.62 3.82 23.09
C LEU A 62 -28.00 5.04 22.40
N GLU A 63 -28.47 6.24 22.72
CA GLU A 63 -27.91 7.50 22.21
C GLU A 63 -26.44 7.67 22.62
N ASN A 64 -26.09 7.31 23.87
CA ASN A 64 -24.69 7.34 24.32
C ASN A 64 -23.81 6.34 23.55
N LEU A 65 -24.34 5.14 23.28
CA LEU A 65 -23.64 4.10 22.53
C LEU A 65 -23.38 4.55 21.08
N GLU A 66 -24.41 5.07 20.42
CA GLU A 66 -24.32 5.63 19.08
C GLU A 66 -23.29 6.76 19.00
N ASN A 67 -23.38 7.75 19.90
CA ASN A 67 -22.42 8.86 19.98
C ASN A 67 -20.98 8.37 20.18
N LYS A 68 -20.78 7.32 20.99
CA LYS A 68 -19.44 6.76 21.23
C LYS A 68 -18.89 6.08 19.97
N LEU A 69 -19.72 5.29 19.30
CA LEU A 69 -19.36 4.63 18.04
C LEU A 69 -19.06 5.66 16.96
N GLU A 70 -19.92 6.65 16.77
CA GLU A 70 -19.75 7.72 15.77
C GLU A 70 -18.42 8.47 15.97
N LYS A 71 -18.14 8.91 17.21
CA LYS A 71 -16.89 9.60 17.53
C LYS A 71 -15.67 8.73 17.23
N SER A 72 -15.70 7.46 17.62
CA SER A 72 -14.59 6.53 17.36
C SER A 72 -14.38 6.28 15.87
N MET A 73 -15.45 6.07 15.11
CA MET A 73 -15.41 5.87 13.67
C MET A 73 -14.89 7.09 12.93
N LYS A 74 -15.33 8.29 13.34
CA LYS A 74 -14.80 9.55 12.81
C LYS A 74 -13.30 9.67 13.06
N GLY A 75 -12.83 9.32 14.26
CA GLY A 75 -11.41 9.28 14.59
C GLY A 75 -10.62 8.32 13.69
N VAL A 76 -11.13 7.10 13.47
CA VAL A 76 -10.52 6.11 12.57
C VAL A 76 -10.45 6.64 11.14
N ARG A 77 -11.53 7.24 10.61
CA ARG A 77 -11.55 7.82 9.26
C ARG A 77 -10.52 8.92 9.11
N ILE A 78 -10.48 9.89 10.02
CA ILE A 78 -9.50 10.98 10.01
C ILE A 78 -8.08 10.41 9.99
N LYS A 79 -7.78 9.42 10.83
CA LYS A 79 -6.45 8.83 10.87
C LYS A 79 -6.10 8.10 9.56
N LYS A 80 -7.05 7.37 8.98
CA LYS A 80 -6.86 6.70 7.69
C LYS A 80 -6.61 7.70 6.57
N ASP A 81 -7.41 8.76 6.51
CA ASP A 81 -7.30 9.80 5.49
C ASP A 81 -5.97 10.54 5.60
N GLN A 82 -5.51 10.82 6.82
CA GLN A 82 -4.19 11.40 7.07
C GLN A 82 -3.07 10.49 6.54
N ILE A 83 -3.08 9.19 6.90
CA ILE A 83 -2.06 8.23 6.45
C ILE A 83 -2.01 8.15 4.92
N LEU A 84 -3.18 8.02 4.28
CA LEU A 84 -3.25 7.92 2.82
C LEU A 84 -2.79 9.21 2.13
N THR A 85 -3.14 10.37 2.69
CA THR A 85 -2.70 11.66 2.17
C THR A 85 -1.18 11.81 2.27
N ASP A 86 -0.59 11.41 3.39
CA ASP A 86 0.85 11.44 3.60
C ASP A 86 1.58 10.50 2.63
N GLU A 87 1.04 9.29 2.41
CA GLU A 87 1.59 8.32 1.47
C GLU A 87 1.52 8.82 0.01
N ILE A 88 0.39 9.39 -0.41
CA ILE A 88 0.25 10.03 -1.73
C ILE A 88 1.28 11.14 -1.91
N LYS A 89 1.48 11.97 -0.89
CA LYS A 89 2.44 13.08 -0.94
C LYS A 89 3.87 12.55 -1.07
N GLU A 90 4.24 11.54 -0.29
CA GLU A 90 5.57 10.93 -0.34
C GLU A 90 5.83 10.30 -1.72
N LEU A 91 4.88 9.51 -2.23
CA LEU A 91 5.00 8.87 -3.54
C LEU A 91 5.07 9.89 -4.69
N SER A 92 4.29 10.96 -4.61
CA SER A 92 4.34 12.06 -5.58
C SER A 92 5.71 12.74 -5.59
N GLN A 93 6.28 13.01 -4.41
CA GLN A 93 7.63 13.58 -4.28
C GLN A 93 8.70 12.66 -4.88
N LYS A 94 8.66 11.35 -4.57
CA LYS A 94 9.58 10.36 -5.15
C LYS A 94 9.44 10.28 -6.67
N GLY A 95 8.20 10.24 -7.17
CA GLY A 95 7.93 10.23 -8.60
C GLY A 95 8.51 11.45 -9.32
N ASN A 96 8.35 12.64 -8.73
CA ASN A 96 8.92 13.87 -9.28
C ASN A 96 10.45 13.86 -9.29
N LEU A 97 11.09 13.36 -8.23
CA LEU A 97 12.55 13.26 -8.14
C LEU A 97 13.09 12.31 -9.22
N ILE A 98 12.52 11.11 -9.33
CA ILE A 98 12.91 10.12 -10.35
C ILE A 98 12.69 10.67 -11.76
N TYR A 99 11.59 11.40 -11.98
CA TYR A 99 11.32 12.04 -13.27
C TYR A 99 12.37 13.11 -13.62
N GLN A 100 12.81 13.90 -12.64
CA GLN A 100 13.90 14.87 -12.84
C GLN A 100 15.23 14.18 -13.15
N GLU A 101 15.60 13.16 -12.38
CA GLU A 101 16.83 12.39 -12.61
C GLU A 101 16.85 11.72 -13.99
N ASN A 102 15.73 11.10 -14.40
CA ASN A 102 15.61 10.51 -15.73
C ASN A 102 15.78 11.53 -16.85
N GLN A 103 15.20 12.73 -16.71
CA GLN A 103 15.42 13.79 -17.70
C GLN A 103 16.88 14.20 -17.81
N GLU A 104 17.59 14.33 -16.68
CA GLU A 104 19.02 14.65 -16.69
C GLU A 104 19.87 13.53 -17.29
N LEU A 105 19.53 12.26 -17.04
CA LEU A 105 20.18 11.12 -17.67
C LEU A 105 19.94 11.09 -19.18
N HIS A 106 18.72 11.34 -19.65
CA HIS A 106 18.43 11.42 -21.08
C HIS A 106 19.26 12.50 -21.77
N LYS A 107 19.34 13.71 -21.20
CA LYS A 107 20.19 14.78 -21.73
C LYS A 107 21.66 14.37 -21.83
N LYS A 108 22.18 13.67 -20.82
CA LYS A 108 23.57 13.16 -20.83
C LYS A 108 23.78 12.11 -21.91
N VAL A 109 22.83 11.19 -22.08
CA VAL A 109 22.89 10.17 -23.14
C VAL A 109 22.85 10.81 -24.52
N ASP A 110 22.02 11.83 -24.72
CA ASP A 110 21.93 12.57 -25.98
C ASP A 110 23.27 13.27 -26.30
N LEU A 111 23.89 13.93 -25.31
CA LEU A 111 25.20 14.56 -25.46
C LEU A 111 26.30 13.54 -25.82
N ILE A 112 26.37 12.43 -25.10
CA ILE A 112 27.34 11.35 -25.37
C ILE A 112 27.10 10.74 -26.76
N SER A 113 25.84 10.58 -27.17
CA SER A 113 25.50 10.04 -28.48
C SER A 113 25.94 10.99 -29.60
N GLN A 114 25.79 12.31 -29.39
CA GLN A 114 26.28 13.33 -30.31
C GLN A 114 27.81 13.31 -30.41
N GLU A 115 28.52 13.33 -29.27
CA GLU A 115 29.98 13.27 -29.23
C GLU A 115 30.52 12.00 -29.92
N ASN A 116 29.91 10.85 -29.65
CA ASN A 116 30.26 9.58 -30.32
C ASN A 116 30.02 9.63 -31.83
N ALA A 117 28.97 10.32 -32.29
CA ALA A 117 28.71 10.50 -33.73
C ALA A 117 29.77 11.41 -34.37
N GLU A 118 30.20 12.47 -33.67
CA GLU A 118 31.29 13.35 -34.11
C GLU A 118 32.63 12.62 -34.16
N LEU A 119 32.98 11.86 -33.12
CA LEU A 119 34.18 11.01 -33.09
C LEU A 119 34.18 9.98 -34.22
N ARG A 120 33.03 9.33 -34.49
CA ARG A 120 32.90 8.41 -35.64
C ARG A 120 33.14 9.11 -36.99
N LYS A 121 32.79 10.39 -37.14
CA LYS A 121 33.13 11.14 -38.36
C LYS A 121 34.63 11.40 -38.47
N VAL A 122 35.27 11.81 -37.36
CA VAL A 122 36.70 12.14 -37.33
C VAL A 122 37.60 10.91 -37.53
N TYR A 123 37.21 9.77 -36.98
CA TYR A 123 38.02 8.54 -37.00
C TYR A 123 37.51 7.46 -37.98
N GLY A 124 36.28 7.56 -38.47
CA GLY A 124 35.64 6.57 -39.35
C GLY A 124 35.96 6.70 -40.84
N GLU A 125 36.59 7.79 -41.28
CA GLU A 125 37.02 7.95 -42.68
C GLU A 125 38.34 7.22 -43.00
N ARG A 126 39.01 6.57 -42.03
CA ARG A 126 40.30 5.89 -42.28
C ARG A 126 40.18 4.40 -42.66
N ASN A 127 39.00 3.86 -42.93
CA ASN A 127 38.86 2.44 -43.31
C ASN A 127 37.57 2.13 -44.09
N VAL A 128 37.43 2.65 -45.31
CA VAL A 128 36.37 2.14 -46.22
C VAL A 128 36.89 1.67 -47.58
N ASP A 129 38.12 1.99 -48.00
CA ASP A 129 38.56 1.66 -49.37
C ASP A 129 39.62 0.55 -49.52
N GLU A 130 40.09 -0.10 -48.44
CA GLU A 130 41.21 -1.06 -48.56
C GLU A 130 41.04 -2.38 -47.80
N ALA A 131 39.81 -2.78 -47.49
CA ALA A 131 39.53 -4.08 -46.86
C ALA A 131 38.66 -5.03 -47.71
N ASN A 132 38.29 -4.64 -48.93
CA ASN A 132 37.45 -5.46 -49.82
C ASN A 132 38.22 -6.28 -50.88
N ARG A 133 39.57 -6.33 -50.80
CA ARG A 133 40.38 -7.08 -51.78
C ARG A 133 41.36 -8.10 -51.21
N ALA A 134 41.63 -8.12 -49.91
CA ALA A 134 42.63 -9.03 -49.37
C ALA A 134 42.27 -9.43 -47.93
N SER A 135 41.53 -10.54 -47.81
CA SER A 135 41.66 -11.56 -46.76
C SER A 135 40.33 -12.29 -46.62
N ARG A 136 40.08 -13.22 -47.55
CA ARG A 136 39.19 -14.34 -47.28
C ARG A 136 40.11 -15.50 -46.87
N PRO A 137 40.33 -15.76 -45.56
CA PRO A 137 41.12 -16.92 -45.16
C PRO A 137 40.33 -18.17 -45.54
N PRO A 138 40.95 -19.23 -46.11
CA PRO A 138 40.17 -20.35 -46.64
C PRO A 138 39.56 -21.28 -45.58
N TYR A 139 39.65 -20.96 -44.29
CA TYR A 139 39.26 -21.89 -43.22
C TYR A 139 38.70 -21.14 -42.00
N THR A 140 37.41 -20.82 -42.03
CA THR A 140 36.64 -20.55 -40.79
C THR A 140 35.34 -21.30 -40.88
N VAL A 141 35.21 -22.27 -39.98
CA VAL A 141 34.02 -23.07 -39.71
C VAL A 141 32.83 -22.15 -39.48
N GLU A 142 31.73 -22.48 -40.15
CA GLU A 142 30.43 -21.83 -40.13
C GLU A 142 29.79 -21.95 -38.74
N ASN A 143 30.00 -20.96 -37.88
CA ASN A 143 29.18 -20.79 -36.68
C ASN A 143 28.14 -19.71 -36.95
N GLY A 144 26.95 -20.17 -37.34
CA GLY A 144 25.79 -19.36 -37.70
C GLY A 144 25.11 -18.71 -36.51
N TYR A 145 25.59 -17.53 -36.10
CA TYR A 145 24.77 -16.59 -35.34
C TYR A 145 24.88 -15.21 -35.98
N ASP A 146 23.85 -14.91 -36.76
CA ASP A 146 23.55 -13.60 -37.32
C ASP A 146 23.26 -12.62 -36.17
N LEU A 147 24.21 -11.76 -35.84
CA LEU A 147 24.09 -10.74 -34.79
C LEU A 147 23.25 -9.52 -35.20
N HIS A 148 22.55 -9.56 -36.33
CA HIS A 148 21.81 -8.40 -36.85
C HIS A 148 20.31 -8.67 -37.05
N ALA A 149 19.63 -9.12 -35.99
CA ALA A 149 18.16 -9.03 -35.90
C ALA A 149 17.78 -7.99 -34.82
N PRO A 150 17.00 -6.93 -35.14
CA PRO A 150 16.52 -6.00 -34.13
C PRO A 150 15.57 -6.71 -33.16
N ILE A 151 15.89 -6.69 -31.87
CA ILE A 151 15.01 -7.23 -30.82
C ILE A 151 13.74 -6.37 -30.77
N ARG A 152 12.62 -6.91 -31.25
CA ARG A 152 11.30 -6.28 -31.11
C ARG A 152 10.68 -6.66 -29.78
N LEU A 153 10.88 -5.84 -28.75
CA LEU A 153 10.17 -5.96 -27.48
C LEU A 153 8.77 -5.35 -27.63
N GLN A 154 7.76 -6.20 -27.83
CA GLN A 154 6.36 -5.78 -27.71
C GLN A 154 5.89 -5.97 -26.26
N LEU A 155 5.24 -4.93 -25.71
CA LEU A 155 4.51 -5.02 -24.44
C LEU A 155 3.29 -5.94 -24.64
N SER A 156 3.20 -7.00 -23.84
CA SER A 156 2.05 -7.88 -23.81
C SER A 156 0.79 -7.10 -23.41
N GLN A 157 -0.18 -6.98 -24.32
CA GLN A 157 -1.52 -6.51 -23.93
C GLN A 157 -2.24 -7.61 -23.15
N PRO A 158 -3.12 -7.27 -22.18
CA PRO A 158 -3.91 -8.28 -21.50
C PRO A 158 -4.88 -8.93 -22.49
N GLN A 159 -4.77 -10.25 -22.64
CA GLN A 159 -5.72 -11.05 -23.40
C GLN A 159 -7.13 -10.96 -22.77
N PRO A 160 -8.20 -10.74 -23.55
CA PRO A 160 -9.55 -10.91 -23.03
C PRO A 160 -9.81 -12.40 -22.76
N GLN A 161 -10.19 -12.75 -21.54
CA GLN A 161 -10.65 -14.08 -21.21
C GLN A 161 -11.97 -14.38 -21.95
N PRO A 162 -12.20 -15.61 -22.45
CA PRO A 162 -13.49 -15.99 -23.02
C PRO A 162 -14.52 -16.13 -21.90
N GLN A 163 -15.59 -15.33 -21.94
CA GLN A 163 -16.77 -15.56 -21.11
C GLN A 163 -17.74 -16.51 -21.80
N PRO A 164 -18.31 -17.51 -21.10
CA PRO A 164 -19.46 -18.24 -21.60
C PRO A 164 -20.75 -17.43 -21.34
N HIS A 165 -21.31 -16.93 -22.44
CA HIS A 165 -22.73 -16.86 -22.81
C HIS A 165 -23.84 -16.75 -21.74
N ASN A 166 -24.65 -15.69 -21.94
CA ASN A 166 -26.12 -15.55 -21.73
C ASN A 166 -26.58 -15.24 -20.30
N SER A 167 -27.46 -14.29 -19.97
CA SER A 167 -28.32 -13.26 -20.62
C SER A 167 -28.56 -12.22 -19.50
N GLU A 168 -28.78 -10.92 -19.64
CA GLU A 168 -29.84 -10.18 -20.34
C GLU A 168 -29.60 -8.69 -19.94
N ALA A 169 -29.67 -7.75 -20.87
CA ALA A 169 -29.71 -6.30 -20.54
C ALA A 169 -31.19 -5.90 -20.33
N PRO A 170 -31.54 -4.77 -19.65
CA PRO A 170 -31.26 -3.46 -20.25
C PRO A 170 -30.97 -2.29 -19.30
N ALA A 171 -30.31 -1.28 -19.90
CA ALA A 171 -30.49 0.16 -19.72
C ALA A 171 -30.22 0.80 -18.34
N SER A 172 -29.10 1.54 -18.24
CA SER A 172 -29.11 3.01 -18.16
C SER A 172 -27.70 3.54 -17.99
N SER A 173 -27.15 4.12 -19.05
CA SER A 173 -25.88 4.85 -19.03
C SER A 173 -26.07 6.16 -18.26
N MET A 174 -25.49 6.27 -17.07
CA MET A 174 -25.33 7.56 -16.39
C MET A 174 -24.24 8.36 -17.10
N LYS A 175 -24.71 9.43 -17.74
CA LYS A 175 -23.94 10.43 -18.48
C LYS A 175 -23.19 11.32 -17.49
N LEU A 176 -21.87 11.17 -17.39
CA LEU A 176 -20.99 12.15 -16.75
C LEU A 176 -20.27 12.91 -17.86
N GLY A 177 -20.68 14.16 -18.07
CA GLY A 177 -19.94 15.09 -18.93
C GLY A 177 -18.60 15.44 -18.31
N HIS A 178 -17.64 15.79 -19.16
CA HIS A 178 -16.86 17.04 -19.12
C HIS A 178 -16.03 17.08 -20.41
N HIS A 179 -16.33 18.04 -21.28
CA HIS A 179 -15.63 18.29 -22.53
C HIS A 179 -14.48 19.28 -22.26
N PRO A 180 -13.24 19.04 -22.72
CA PRO A 180 -12.19 20.05 -22.67
C PRO A 180 -12.32 21.01 -23.87
N PRO A 181 -12.01 22.31 -23.74
CA PRO A 181 -12.00 23.21 -24.89
C PRO A 181 -10.68 23.07 -25.65
N HIS A 182 -10.80 22.74 -26.94
CA HIS A 182 -9.71 22.85 -27.89
C HIS A 182 -9.39 24.32 -28.18
N ARG A 183 -8.10 24.65 -28.07
CA ARG A 183 -7.48 25.83 -28.67
C ARG A 183 -7.70 25.86 -30.20
N SER A 184 -7.88 27.09 -30.69
CA SER A 184 -7.35 27.67 -31.93
C SER A 184 -8.42 28.15 -32.91
N LYS A 185 -8.55 29.47 -33.02
CA LYS A 185 -8.64 30.23 -34.27
C LYS A 185 -8.28 31.68 -33.95
N LEU A 186 -6.98 31.95 -34.03
CA LEU A 186 -6.48 33.26 -34.46
C LEU A 186 -7.04 33.49 -35.86
N ASN A 187 -7.74 34.61 -36.06
CA ASN A 187 -7.51 35.59 -37.13
C ASN A 187 -8.73 36.48 -37.36
N ASN A 188 -8.40 37.76 -37.59
CA ASN A 188 -9.19 38.84 -38.18
C ASN A 188 -10.04 39.70 -37.24
N GLU A 189 -9.40 40.73 -36.66
CA GLU A 189 -9.92 42.10 -36.69
C GLU A 189 -8.81 43.07 -36.26
N ILE A 190 -7.97 43.48 -37.22
CA ILE A 190 -7.29 44.78 -37.15
C ILE A 190 -8.06 45.67 -38.13
N SER A 191 -9.00 46.45 -37.61
CA SER A 191 -9.47 47.70 -38.21
C SER A 191 -10.47 48.37 -37.26
N SER A 192 -9.97 49.09 -36.26
CA SER A 192 -10.54 50.35 -35.78
C SER A 192 -9.67 50.87 -34.63
N ILE A 193 -9.41 52.18 -34.64
CA ILE A 193 -8.55 52.96 -33.71
C ILE A 193 -7.08 53.08 -34.16
N MET A 194 -6.86 53.77 -35.28
CA MET A 194 -6.30 55.14 -35.28
C MET A 194 -6.61 55.81 -36.61
#